data_AF-A0A952BD85-F1
#
_entry.id   AF-A0A952BD85-F1
#
_cell.length_a   1.000
_cell.length_b   1.000
_cell.length_c   1.000
_cell.angle_alpha   90.00
_cell.angle_beta   90.00
_cell.angle_gamma   90.00
#
_symmetry.space_group_name_H-M   'P 1'
#
loop_
_entity.id
_entity.type
_entity.pdbx_description
1 polymer ?
#
loop_
_entity_poly.entity_id
_entity_poly.type
_entity_poly.pdbx_seq_one_letter_code
_entity_poly.pdbx_strand_id
1 'polypeptide(L)' 'TGNAGLNALKEMDPDVVLLDINLPDIDGLSVLEEMMALNDHPPVIMVTDS' A
#
# COMPACT_ATOMS: atom_id res chain seq x y z
N THR A 1 -2.33 -9.43 -0.43
CA THR A 1 -1.23 -9.37 -1.42
C THR A 1 -1.12 -7.95 -1.91
N GLY A 2 0.08 -7.45 -2.17
CA GLY A 2 0.31 -6.04 -2.49
C GLY A 2 -0.43 -5.59 -3.76
N ASN A 3 -0.42 -6.41 -4.81
CA ASN A 3 -1.12 -6.12 -6.06
C ASN A 3 -2.65 -5.98 -5.88
N ALA A 4 -3.25 -6.79 -5.01
CA ALA A 4 -4.68 -6.68 -4.71
C ALA A 4 -4.98 -5.38 -3.95
N GLY A 5 -4.08 -4.95 -3.06
CA GLY A 5 -4.19 -3.68 -2.35
C GLY A 5 -4.17 -2.49 -3.31
N LEU A 6 -3.24 -2.45 -4.25
CA LEU A 6 -3.15 -1.38 -5.25
C LEU A 6 -4.43 -1.25 -6.10
N ASN A 7 -5.05 -2.37 -6.46
CA ASN A 7 -6.34 -2.35 -7.17
C ASN A 7 -7.48 -1.82 -6.29
N ALA A 8 -7.50 -2.22 -5.01
CA ALA A 8 -8.54 -1.80 -4.07
C ALA A 8 -8.50 -0.30 -3.75
N LEU A 9 -7.33 0.36 -3.84
CA LEU A 9 -7.20 1.81 -3.59
C LEU A 9 -8.17 2.64 -4.43
N LYS A 10 -8.37 2.27 -5.70
CA LYS A 10 -9.23 3.01 -6.63
C LYS A 10 -10.71 2.76 -6.39
N GLU A 11 -11.06 1.60 -5.85
CA GLU A 11 -12.45 1.20 -5.61
C GLU A 11 -12.96 1.68 -4.25
N MET A 12 -12.07 1.71 -3.26
CA MET A 12 -12.43 1.98 -1.87
C MET A 12 -12.19 3.42 -1.42
N ASP A 13 -11.34 4.18 -2.12
CA ASP A 13 -10.95 5.56 -1.76
C ASP A 13 -10.68 5.74 -0.25
N PRO A 14 -9.73 4.98 0.33
CA PRO A 14 -9.58 4.90 1.77
C PRO A 14 -8.92 6.16 2.35
N ASP A 15 -9.30 6.56 3.56
CA ASP A 15 -8.67 7.70 4.27
C ASP A 15 -7.24 7.41 4.76
N VAL A 16 -6.88 6.13 4.91
CA VAL A 16 -5.56 5.68 5.38
C VAL A 16 -5.27 4.27 4.89
N VAL A 17 -3.99 3.98 4.66
CA VAL A 17 -3.52 2.64 4.27
C VAL A 17 -2.50 2.13 5.28
N LEU A 18 -2.73 0.90 5.74
CA LEU A 18 -1.75 0.14 6.51
C LEU A 18 -1.02 -0.80 5.55
N LEU A 19 0.31 -0.63 5.44
CA LEU A 19 1.13 -1.39 4.51
C LEU A 19 2.19 -2.19 5.27
N ASP A 20 2.12 -3.51 5.13
CA ASP A 20 3.15 -4.40 5.66
C ASP A 20 4.41 -4.33 4.77
N ILE A 21 5.59 -4.28 5.39
CA ILE A 21 6.86 -4.41 4.68
C ILE A 21 7.04 -5.86 4.17
N ASN A 22 6.64 -6.85 4.97
CA ASN A 22 6.87 -8.27 4.73
C ASN A 22 5.70 -8.92 3.95
N LEU A 23 5.27 -8.29 2.87
CA LEU A 23 4.24 -8.86 2.01
C LEU A 23 4.72 -10.18 1.37
N PRO A 24 3.83 -11.18 1.23
CA PRO A 24 4.21 -12.52 0.76
C PRO A 24 4.46 -12.60 -0.75
N ASP A 25 3.94 -11.65 -1.53
CA ASP A 25 3.94 -11.68 -3.00
C ASP A 25 4.87 -10.66 -3.66
N ILE A 26 4.95 -9.45 -3.12
CA ILE A 26 5.82 -8.36 -3.62
C ILE A 26 6.39 -7.59 -2.43
N ASP A 27 7.50 -6.87 -2.61
CA ASP A 27 8.08 -6.03 -1.57
C ASP A 27 7.12 -4.89 -1.20
N GLY A 28 6.81 -4.74 0.09
CA GLY A 28 5.98 -3.65 0.60
C GLY A 28 6.53 -2.27 0.26
N LEU A 29 7.84 -2.12 0.10
CA LEU A 29 8.43 -0.84 -0.31
C LEU A 29 8.12 -0.51 -1.77
N SER A 30 8.10 -1.50 -2.67
CA SER A 30 7.68 -1.29 -4.06
C SER A 30 6.21 -0.88 -4.16
N VAL A 31 5.34 -1.45 -3.32
CA VAL A 31 3.93 -1.02 -3.22
C VAL A 31 3.84 0.43 -2.79
N LEU A 32 4.64 0.84 -1.80
CA LEU A 32 4.68 2.23 -1.34
C LEU A 32 5.11 3.18 -2.47
N GLU A 33 6.15 2.82 -3.23
CA GLU A 33 6.60 3.62 -4.38
C GLU A 33 5.50 3.81 -5.43
N GLU A 34 4.78 2.73 -5.78
CA GLU A 34 3.65 2.80 -6.70
C GLU A 34 2.50 3.67 -6.16
N MET A 35 2.22 3.60 -4.86
CA MET A 35 1.21 4.44 -4.23
C MET A 35 1.60 5.92 -4.23
N MET A 36 2.85 6.24 -3.92
CA MET A 36 3.34 7.63 -3.91
C MET A 36 3.37 8.27 -5.30
N ALA A 37 3.35 7.47 -6.37
CA ALA A 37 3.24 7.96 -7.74
C ALA A 37 1.80 8.42 -8.09
N LEU A 38 0.80 8.13 -7.25
CA LEU A 38 -0.56 8.64 -7.42
C LEU A 38 -0.66 10.08 -6.91
N ASN A 39 -1.32 10.96 -7.67
CA ASN A 39 -1.46 12.38 -7.30
C ASN A 39 -2.24 12.61 -5.99
N ASP A 40 -3.13 11.70 -5.62
CA ASP A 40 -4.02 11.80 -4.46
C ASP A 40 -4.02 10.47 -3.70
N HIS A 41 -2.84 10.12 -3.16
CA HIS A 41 -2.70 8.92 -2.36
C HIS A 41 -3.07 9.21 -0.90
N PRO A 42 -3.68 8.24 -0.20
CA PRO A 42 -3.90 8.38 1.23
C PRO A 42 -2.58 8.33 2.00
N PRO A 43 -2.55 8.85 3.24
CA PRO A 43 -1.43 8.62 4.15
C PRO A 43 -1.22 7.12 4.36
N VAL A 44 0.06 6.71 4.33
CA VAL A 44 0.47 5.32 4.53
C VAL A 44 1.19 5.16 5.85
N ILE A 45 0.78 4.17 6.64
CA ILE A 45 1.46 3.75 7.86
C ILE A 45 2.11 2.40 7.58
N MET A 46 3.43 2.36 7.64
CA MET A 46 4.19 1.12 7.52
C MET A 46 4.05 0.30 8.81
N VAL A 47 3.75 -0.99 8.65
CA VAL A 47 3.74 -1.97 9.74
C VAL A 47 4.76 -3.05 9.45
N THR A 48 5.34 -3.61 10.51
CA THR A 48 6.29 -4.71 10.42
C THR A 48 6.12 -5.57 11.66
N ASP A 49 6.16 -6.89 11.49
CA ASP A 49 6.25 -7.80 12.61
C ASP A 49 7.65 -7.71 13.24
N SER A 50 7.69 -7.65 14.58
CA SER A 50 8.93 -7.60 15.38
C SER A 50 9.54 -8.97 15.62
#